data_AF-A0A8T1H9T9-F1
#
_entry.id   AF-A0A8T1H9T9-F1
#
_cell.length_a   1.000
_cell.length_b   1.000
_cell.length_c   1.000
_cell.angle_alpha   90.00
_cell.angle_beta   90.00
_cell.angle_gamma   90.00
#
_symmetry.space_group_name_H-M   'P 1'
#
loop_
_entity.id
_entity.type
_entity.pdbx_description
1 polymer ?
#
loop_
_entity_poly.entity_id
_entity_poly.type
_entity_poly.pdbx_seq_one_letter_code
_entity_poly.pdbx_strand_id
1 'polypeptide(L)'
;MYQTCFNNLQEPTKTAAKAFYFPAKLMSGYKSQDAETNREFNMTLEHLDGLLKQQKYLCGLCYKQLNVDTVSADRINNNLGHIDGNILMSCVECNVTRKDMSLIFFRYKKLLEFSSDSLVYSIDRGEKDIYGKMKANIAGGPSIIFNRYAKRNETKNRGGKVCKKIIGYDAKALYLWADAMRSIDYN
;
A
#
# COMPACT_ATOMS: atom_id res chain seq x y z
N MET A 1 -11.10 11.67 12.48
CA MET A 1 -9.84 11.15 11.91
C MET A 1 -10.15 9.71 11.54
N TYR A 2 -10.24 9.39 10.24
CA TYR A 2 -10.69 8.07 9.81
C TYR A 2 -9.56 7.07 10.08
N GLN A 3 -9.70 6.31 11.16
CA GLN A 3 -8.90 5.11 11.35
C GLN A 3 -9.52 4.06 10.44
N THR A 4 -8.87 3.77 9.32
CA THR A 4 -9.13 2.54 8.57
C THR A 4 -9.09 1.40 9.57
N CYS A 5 -10.22 0.70 9.74
CA CYS A 5 -10.32 -0.42 10.66
C CYS A 5 -9.49 -1.58 10.10
N PHE A 6 -8.19 -1.60 10.40
CA PHE A 6 -7.23 -2.61 9.96
C PHE A 6 -7.39 -3.96 10.67
N ASN A 7 -8.35 -4.07 11.58
CA ASN A 7 -8.50 -5.22 12.47
C ASN A 7 -8.85 -6.52 11.71
N ASN A 8 -9.26 -6.43 10.44
CA ASN A 8 -9.66 -7.58 9.60
C ASN A 8 -8.93 -7.66 8.24
N LEU A 9 -7.72 -7.09 8.12
CA LEU A 9 -6.94 -7.25 6.89
C LEU A 9 -6.63 -8.74 6.66
N GLN A 10 -6.96 -9.24 5.46
CA GLN A 10 -6.68 -10.62 5.09
C GLN A 10 -5.30 -10.71 4.43
N GLU A 11 -4.54 -11.74 4.78
CA GLU A 11 -3.34 -12.10 4.03
C GLU A 11 -3.71 -13.01 2.84
N PRO A 12 -2.96 -12.93 1.72
CA PRO A 12 -3.12 -13.87 0.63
C PRO A 12 -2.84 -15.31 1.08
N THR A 13 -3.65 -16.24 0.59
CA THR A 13 -3.47 -17.67 0.86
C THR A 13 -2.16 -18.19 0.30
N LYS A 14 -1.36 -18.86 1.13
CA LYS A 14 -0.06 -19.45 0.76
C LYS A 14 -0.27 -20.87 0.26
N THR A 15 -0.74 -21.01 -0.98
CA THR A 15 -0.91 -22.33 -1.63
C THR A 15 0.45 -22.93 -1.98
N ALA A 16 0.54 -24.27 -2.04
CA ALA A 16 1.78 -24.93 -2.40
C ALA A 16 2.14 -24.69 -3.88
N ALA A 17 3.41 -24.33 -4.15
CA ALA A 17 3.94 -24.13 -5.49
C ALA A 17 4.87 -25.28 -5.91
N LYS A 18 4.96 -25.50 -7.23
CA LYS A 18 5.82 -26.54 -7.82
C LYS A 18 7.29 -26.11 -7.74
N ALA A 19 8.16 -27.04 -7.33
CA ALA A 19 9.60 -26.80 -7.31
C ALA A 19 10.19 -26.62 -8.71
N PHE A 20 11.13 -25.69 -8.85
CA PHE A 20 11.92 -25.45 -10.06
C PHE A 20 13.26 -24.80 -9.72
N TYR A 21 14.17 -24.76 -10.69
CA TYR A 21 15.48 -24.09 -10.58
C TYR A 21 15.43 -22.70 -11.22
N PHE A 22 16.16 -21.75 -10.64
CA PHE A 22 16.21 -20.39 -11.15
C PHE A 22 16.79 -20.35 -12.58
N PRO A 23 16.18 -19.62 -13.54
CA PRO A 23 16.64 -19.62 -14.92
C PRO A 23 17.98 -18.87 -15.06
N ALA A 24 19.06 -19.61 -15.35
CA ALA A 24 20.40 -19.05 -15.53
C ALA A 24 20.49 -17.92 -16.57
N LYS A 25 19.62 -17.96 -17.59
CA LYS A 25 19.51 -16.92 -18.63
C LYS A 25 19.23 -15.51 -18.08
N LEU A 26 18.62 -15.39 -16.89
CA LEU A 26 18.28 -14.09 -16.30
C LEU A 26 19.50 -13.41 -15.64
N MET A 27 20.55 -14.17 -15.29
CA MET A 27 21.71 -13.67 -14.54
C MET A 27 22.46 -12.56 -15.27
N SER A 28 22.61 -12.67 -16.60
CA SER A 28 23.28 -11.66 -17.41
C SER A 28 22.57 -10.30 -17.33
N GLY A 29 21.25 -10.30 -17.32
CA GLY A 29 20.44 -9.09 -17.20
C GLY A 29 20.67 -8.35 -15.89
N TYR A 30 20.68 -9.05 -14.76
CA TYR A 30 20.94 -8.43 -13.46
C TYR A 30 22.37 -7.89 -13.34
N LYS A 31 23.35 -8.64 -13.86
CA LYS A 31 24.75 -8.22 -13.89
C LYS A 31 24.94 -6.92 -14.68
N SER A 32 24.30 -6.80 -15.84
CA SER A 32 24.34 -5.57 -16.65
C SER A 32 23.69 -4.39 -15.92
N GLN A 33 22.52 -4.58 -15.31
CA GLN A 33 21.80 -3.52 -14.59
C GLN A 33 22.62 -2.94 -13.42
N ASP A 34 23.27 -3.81 -12.65
CA ASP A 34 24.10 -3.36 -11.52
C ASP A 34 25.38 -2.69 -12.01
N ALA A 35 26.01 -3.19 -13.08
CA ALA A 35 27.16 -2.55 -13.70
C ALA A 35 26.84 -1.14 -14.23
N GLU A 36 25.71 -0.95 -14.90
CA GLU A 36 25.26 0.36 -15.41
C GLU A 36 25.06 1.41 -14.31
N THR A 37 24.74 0.96 -13.10
CA THR A 37 24.47 1.83 -11.95
C THR A 37 25.58 1.80 -10.91
N ASN A 38 26.73 1.22 -11.25
CA ASN A 38 27.92 1.06 -10.40
C ASN A 38 27.61 0.41 -9.03
N ARG A 39 26.75 -0.63 -9.04
CA ARG A 39 26.40 -1.44 -7.88
C ARG A 39 27.17 -2.75 -7.89
N GLU A 40 27.45 -3.27 -6.69
CA GLU A 40 28.10 -4.58 -6.52
C GLU A 40 27.19 -5.73 -6.96
N PHE A 41 27.78 -6.74 -7.60
CA PHE A 41 27.09 -7.96 -8.03
C PHE A 41 27.84 -9.18 -7.48
N ASN A 42 27.21 -9.94 -6.60
CA ASN A 42 27.80 -11.14 -5.99
C ASN A 42 26.77 -12.28 -5.80
N MET A 43 25.67 -12.28 -6.56
CA MET A 43 24.66 -13.32 -6.46
C MET A 43 25.11 -14.61 -7.16
N THR A 44 24.77 -15.76 -6.59
CA THR A 44 24.98 -17.09 -7.22
C THR A 44 23.66 -17.79 -7.52
N LEU A 45 23.66 -18.69 -8.52
CA LEU A 45 22.47 -19.50 -8.82
C LEU A 45 22.10 -20.42 -7.64
N GLU A 46 23.10 -20.99 -6.96
CA GLU A 46 22.89 -21.83 -5.78
C GLU A 46 22.19 -21.05 -4.66
N HIS A 47 22.58 -19.79 -4.44
CA HIS A 47 21.92 -18.93 -3.48
C HIS A 47 20.45 -18.65 -3.87
N LEU A 48 20.18 -18.33 -5.14
CA LEU A 48 18.83 -18.11 -5.64
C LEU A 48 17.93 -19.34 -5.50
N ASP A 49 18.46 -20.54 -5.81
CA ASP A 49 17.74 -21.79 -5.61
C ASP A 49 17.47 -22.08 -4.12
N GLY A 50 18.41 -21.70 -3.25
CA GLY A 50 18.24 -21.70 -1.80
C GLY A 50 17.09 -20.79 -1.36
N LEU A 51 17.04 -19.55 -1.86
CA LEU A 51 15.98 -18.58 -1.57
C LEU A 51 14.61 -19.07 -2.08
N LEU A 52 14.55 -19.66 -3.29
CA LEU A 52 13.32 -20.24 -3.83
C LEU A 52 12.77 -21.34 -2.91
N LYS A 53 13.63 -22.25 -2.43
CA LYS A 53 13.25 -23.30 -1.47
C LYS A 53 12.77 -22.70 -0.15
N GLN A 54 13.49 -21.73 0.41
CA GLN A 54 13.12 -21.05 1.66
C GLN A 54 11.76 -20.34 1.55
N GLN A 55 11.48 -19.71 0.40
CA GLN A 55 10.22 -19.04 0.11
C GLN A 55 9.11 -19.99 -0.37
N LYS A 56 9.35 -21.31 -0.40
CA LYS A 56 8.40 -22.32 -0.90
C LYS A 56 7.91 -22.04 -2.32
N TYR A 57 8.78 -21.48 -3.16
CA TYR A 57 8.49 -21.10 -4.54
C TYR A 57 7.34 -20.09 -4.67
N LEU A 58 7.13 -19.25 -3.65
CA LEU A 58 6.14 -18.16 -3.65
C LEU A 58 6.81 -16.80 -3.77
N CYS A 59 6.13 -15.88 -4.43
CA CYS A 59 6.53 -14.47 -4.47
C CYS A 59 6.54 -13.89 -3.05
N GLY A 60 7.68 -13.33 -2.64
CA GLY A 60 7.85 -12.73 -1.31
C GLY A 60 7.09 -11.41 -1.07
N LEU A 61 6.32 -10.96 -2.07
CA LEU A 61 5.52 -9.73 -2.04
C LEU A 61 4.01 -9.99 -2.14
N CYS A 62 3.57 -10.88 -3.03
CA CYS A 62 2.14 -11.15 -3.27
C CYS A 62 1.72 -12.61 -3.04
N TYR A 63 2.66 -13.49 -2.66
CA TYR A 63 2.44 -14.92 -2.44
C TYR A 63 1.87 -15.73 -3.63
N LYS A 64 1.83 -15.15 -4.84
CA LYS A 64 1.58 -15.92 -6.07
C LYS A 64 2.66 -16.98 -6.27
N GLN A 65 2.27 -18.11 -6.85
CA GLN A 65 3.18 -19.19 -7.20
C GLN A 65 4.14 -18.74 -8.29
N LEU A 66 5.43 -18.98 -8.08
CA LEU A 66 6.48 -18.68 -9.04
C LEU A 66 6.70 -19.87 -9.96
N ASN A 67 7.13 -19.57 -11.18
CA ASN A 67 7.61 -20.55 -12.15
C ASN A 67 8.78 -19.94 -12.94
N VAL A 68 9.35 -20.73 -13.86
CA VAL A 68 10.52 -20.37 -14.67
C VAL A 68 10.32 -19.06 -15.46
N ASP A 69 9.08 -18.72 -15.84
CA ASP A 69 8.77 -17.55 -16.67
C ASP A 69 8.38 -16.32 -15.86
N THR A 70 7.88 -16.51 -14.63
CA THR A 70 7.34 -15.44 -13.78
C THR A 70 8.27 -15.03 -12.66
N VAL A 71 9.32 -15.82 -12.37
CA VAL A 71 10.27 -15.53 -11.29
C VAL A 71 11.16 -14.33 -11.62
N SER A 72 11.49 -13.55 -10.59
CA SER A 72 12.49 -12.49 -10.63
C SER A 72 13.27 -12.47 -9.31
N ALA A 73 14.57 -12.16 -9.39
CA ALA A 73 15.33 -11.70 -8.24
C ALA A 73 15.03 -10.20 -8.04
N ASP A 74 14.56 -9.82 -6.85
CA ASP A 74 14.21 -8.45 -6.52
C ASP A 74 15.10 -7.94 -5.38
N ARG A 75 15.59 -6.71 -5.48
CA ARG A 75 16.50 -6.13 -4.50
C ARG A 75 15.74 -5.69 -3.26
N ILE A 76 16.16 -6.13 -2.08
CA ILE A 76 15.54 -5.69 -0.82
C ILE A 76 15.78 -4.19 -0.61
N ASN A 77 17.03 -3.77 -0.79
CA ASN A 77 17.46 -2.38 -0.80
C ASN A 77 17.90 -1.99 -2.22
N ASN A 78 17.20 -0.99 -2.80
CA ASN A 78 17.45 -0.50 -4.15
C ASN A 78 18.75 0.30 -4.31
N ASN A 79 19.39 0.66 -3.20
CA ASN A 79 20.70 1.33 -3.19
C ASN A 79 21.86 0.34 -3.25
N LEU A 80 21.63 -0.93 -2.91
CA LEU A 80 22.61 -2.01 -3.01
C LEU A 80 22.32 -2.82 -4.29
N GLY A 81 23.32 -3.51 -4.83
CA GLY A 81 23.13 -4.38 -5.99
C GLY A 81 22.64 -5.78 -5.61
N HIS A 82 22.70 -6.72 -6.55
CA HIS A 82 22.35 -8.12 -6.32
C HIS A 82 23.51 -8.84 -5.62
N ILE A 83 23.54 -8.70 -4.30
CA ILE A 83 24.46 -9.38 -3.38
C ILE A 83 23.68 -10.32 -2.47
N ASP A 84 24.35 -11.35 -1.97
CA ASP A 84 23.77 -12.28 -1.00
C ASP A 84 23.23 -11.53 0.23
N GLY A 85 22.01 -11.85 0.63
CA GLY A 85 21.29 -11.15 1.70
C GLY A 85 20.54 -9.87 1.28
N ASN A 86 20.72 -9.36 0.06
CA ASN A 86 19.94 -8.24 -0.49
C ASN A 86 18.90 -8.67 -1.54
N ILE A 87 18.57 -9.96 -1.62
CA ILE A 87 17.70 -10.50 -2.68
C ILE A 87 16.45 -11.13 -2.06
N LEU A 88 15.30 -10.84 -2.67
CA LEU A 88 14.01 -11.46 -2.42
C LEU A 88 13.51 -12.09 -3.72
N MET A 89 13.04 -13.35 -3.68
CA MET A 89 12.37 -13.93 -4.84
C MET A 89 10.98 -13.33 -4.99
N SER A 90 10.71 -12.69 -6.13
CA SER A 90 9.42 -12.09 -6.43
C SER A 90 8.92 -12.55 -7.79
N CYS A 91 7.67 -12.20 -8.13
CA CYS A 91 7.22 -12.31 -9.51
C CYS A 91 7.62 -11.05 -10.30
N VAL A 92 7.83 -11.20 -11.60
CA VAL A 92 8.17 -10.10 -12.52
C VAL A 92 7.18 -8.94 -12.37
N GLU A 93 5.88 -9.22 -12.26
CA GLU A 93 4.84 -8.20 -12.06
C GLU A 93 5.11 -7.33 -10.81
N CYS A 94 5.46 -7.96 -9.69
CA CYS A 94 5.71 -7.23 -8.45
C CYS A 94 7.01 -6.45 -8.52
N ASN A 95 8.09 -7.01 -9.08
CA ASN A 95 9.35 -6.31 -9.26
C ASN A 95 9.17 -5.03 -10.11
N VAL A 96 8.51 -5.17 -11.27
CA VAL A 96 8.24 -4.05 -12.19
C VAL A 96 7.32 -3.00 -11.54
N THR A 97 6.32 -3.42 -10.76
CA THR A 97 5.40 -2.49 -10.09
C THR A 97 6.06 -1.80 -8.89
N ARG A 98 6.97 -2.48 -8.18
CA ARG A 98 7.67 -1.95 -7.02
C ARG A 98 8.63 -0.85 -7.41
N LYS A 99 9.35 -1.01 -8.52
CA LYS A 99 10.38 -0.07 -9.00
C LYS A 99 11.37 0.28 -7.87
N ASP A 100 11.38 1.52 -7.43
CA ASP A 100 12.23 2.08 -6.40
C ASP A 100 11.56 2.12 -5.00
N MET A 101 10.27 1.76 -4.90
CA MET A 101 9.53 1.75 -3.65
C MET A 101 10.14 0.77 -2.64
N SER A 102 10.22 1.19 -1.37
CA SER A 102 10.71 0.31 -0.32
C SER A 102 9.84 -0.94 -0.19
N LEU A 103 10.48 -2.04 0.18
CA LEU A 103 9.84 -3.34 0.32
C LEU A 103 8.70 -3.31 1.36
N ILE A 104 8.88 -2.54 2.45
CA ILE A 104 7.86 -2.36 3.50
C ILE A 104 6.62 -1.65 2.94
N PHE A 105 6.80 -0.52 2.25
CA PHE A 105 5.67 0.22 1.68
C PHE A 105 4.95 -0.58 0.60
N PHE A 106 5.70 -1.33 -0.21
CA PHE A 106 5.09 -2.15 -1.25
C PHE A 106 4.29 -3.32 -0.69
N ARG A 107 4.78 -3.99 0.37
CA ARG A 107 4.00 -5.02 1.08
C ARG A 107 2.72 -4.45 1.67
N TYR A 108 2.80 -3.27 2.29
CA TYR A 108 1.63 -2.58 2.81
C TYR A 108 0.63 -2.25 1.69
N LYS A 109 1.10 -1.73 0.55
CA LYS A 109 0.27 -1.50 -0.64
C LYS A 109 -0.42 -2.79 -1.12
N LYS A 110 0.31 -3.91 -1.21
CA LYS A 110 -0.24 -5.20 -1.62
C LYS A 110 -1.29 -5.74 -0.65
N LEU A 111 -1.07 -5.55 0.65
CA LEU A 111 -2.04 -5.91 1.68
C LEU A 111 -3.34 -5.10 1.54
N LEU A 112 -3.22 -3.80 1.25
CA LEU A 112 -4.39 -2.96 0.97
C LEU A 112 -5.11 -3.39 -0.33
N GLU A 113 -4.37 -3.68 -1.40
CA GLU A 113 -4.95 -4.17 -2.65
C GLU A 113 -5.70 -5.50 -2.44
N PHE A 114 -5.12 -6.43 -1.69
CA PHE A 114 -5.74 -7.72 -1.40
C PHE A 114 -6.99 -7.59 -0.53
N SER A 115 -6.97 -6.68 0.43
CA SER A 115 -8.10 -6.39 1.30
C SER A 115 -9.05 -5.34 0.72
N SER A 116 -8.93 -4.98 -0.57
CA SER A 116 -9.70 -3.85 -1.15
C SER A 116 -11.21 -4.01 -1.02
N ASP A 117 -11.73 -5.24 -1.06
CA ASP A 117 -13.15 -5.54 -0.84
C ASP A 117 -13.58 -5.43 0.64
N SER A 118 -12.63 -5.63 1.57
CA SER A 118 -12.84 -5.52 3.02
C SER A 118 -12.47 -4.13 3.57
N LEU A 119 -11.74 -3.35 2.78
CA LEU A 119 -11.40 -1.98 3.08
C LEU A 119 -12.64 -1.14 2.85
N VAL A 120 -13.24 -0.73 3.95
CA VAL A 120 -14.19 0.36 3.98
C VAL A 120 -13.46 1.63 3.51
N TYR A 121 -13.45 1.89 2.20
CA TYR A 121 -13.58 3.27 1.76
C TYR A 121 -14.93 3.70 2.31
N SER A 122 -14.92 4.47 3.38
CA SER A 122 -16.12 4.85 4.11
C SER A 122 -17.22 5.22 3.11
N ILE A 123 -18.26 4.37 3.10
CA ILE A 123 -19.50 4.34 2.31
C ILE A 123 -19.50 3.36 1.11
N ASP A 124 -20.02 2.14 1.34
CA ASP A 124 -20.30 1.12 0.32
C ASP A 124 -21.56 1.47 -0.51
N ARG A 125 -21.77 0.77 -1.64
CA ARG A 125 -22.97 0.76 -2.49
C ARG A 125 -24.27 0.51 -1.69
N GLY A 126 -24.24 -0.27 -0.60
CA GLY A 126 -25.38 -0.44 0.31
C GLY A 126 -25.79 0.83 1.05
N GLU A 127 -24.85 1.77 1.22
CA GLU A 127 -25.03 3.04 1.92
C GLU A 127 -24.88 4.23 0.95
N LYS A 128 -25.06 3.99 -0.35
CA LYS A 128 -24.96 5.01 -1.42
C LYS A 128 -25.83 6.24 -1.13
N ASP A 129 -26.95 6.06 -0.43
CA ASP A 129 -27.80 7.15 0.03
C ASP A 129 -27.11 8.04 1.08
N ILE A 130 -26.33 7.47 2.01
CA ILE A 130 -25.52 8.21 2.97
C ILE A 130 -24.41 8.98 2.25
N TYR A 131 -23.72 8.38 1.28
CA TYR A 131 -22.73 9.09 0.45
C TYR A 131 -23.38 10.22 -0.35
N GLY A 132 -24.53 9.94 -0.97
CA GLY A 132 -25.30 10.93 -1.72
C GLY A 132 -25.72 12.10 -0.83
N LYS A 133 -26.25 11.82 0.36
CA LYS A 133 -26.65 12.83 1.35
C LYS A 133 -25.45 13.60 1.89
N MET A 134 -24.35 12.95 2.23
CA MET A 134 -23.12 13.63 2.65
C MET A 134 -22.60 14.53 1.54
N LYS A 135 -22.46 14.03 0.31
CA LYS A 135 -21.95 14.78 -0.84
C LYS A 135 -22.86 15.95 -1.23
N ALA A 136 -24.18 15.76 -1.20
CA ALA A 136 -25.15 16.81 -1.49
C ALA A 136 -25.16 17.92 -0.41
N ASN A 137 -24.80 17.59 0.83
CA ASN A 137 -24.79 18.51 1.96
C ASN A 137 -23.39 19.06 2.32
N ILE A 138 -22.32 18.57 1.67
CA ILE A 138 -20.98 19.15 1.72
C ILE A 138 -20.96 20.40 0.83
N ALA A 139 -21.03 21.57 1.46
CA ALA A 139 -20.90 22.86 0.77
C ALA A 139 -19.42 23.27 0.65
N GLY A 140 -18.83 23.03 -0.52
CA GLY A 140 -17.45 23.42 -0.85
C GLY A 140 -16.50 22.23 -1.04
N GLY A 141 -15.36 22.47 -1.68
CA GLY A 141 -14.36 21.43 -1.91
C GLY A 141 -13.54 21.08 -0.66
N PRO A 142 -12.76 19.97 -0.67
CA PRO A 142 -11.93 19.53 0.46
C PRO A 142 -10.99 20.61 1.01
N SER A 143 -10.65 21.61 0.19
CA SER A 143 -9.87 22.79 0.58
C SER A 143 -10.47 23.57 1.76
N ILE A 144 -11.78 23.48 2.00
CA ILE A 144 -12.43 24.16 3.14
C ILE A 144 -12.01 23.55 4.48
N ILE A 145 -11.67 22.25 4.50
CA ILE A 145 -11.21 21.51 5.70
C ILE A 145 -9.82 22.01 6.14
N PHE A 146 -9.00 22.49 5.20
CA PHE A 146 -7.64 22.96 5.48
C PHE A 146 -7.58 24.44 5.90
N ASN A 147 -8.69 25.17 5.83
CA ASN A 147 -8.78 26.54 6.33
C ASN A 147 -9.33 26.53 7.76
N ARG A 148 -8.45 26.72 8.75
CA ARG A 148 -8.79 26.70 10.19
C ARG A 148 -9.78 27.80 10.61
N TYR A 149 -9.98 28.83 9.79
CA TYR A 149 -10.83 29.95 10.11
C TYR A 149 -11.59 30.43 8.87
N ALA A 150 -12.92 30.44 8.96
CA ALA A 150 -13.81 31.01 7.96
C ALA A 150 -14.80 31.95 8.66
N LYS A 151 -15.00 33.15 8.10
CA LYS A 151 -15.91 34.16 8.61
C LYS A 151 -16.85 34.66 7.52
N ARG A 152 -18.14 34.72 7.86
CA ARG A 152 -19.22 35.15 6.97
C ARG A 152 -18.97 36.59 6.53
N ASN A 153 -19.15 36.86 5.25
CA ASN A 153 -18.90 38.14 4.57
C ASN A 153 -17.44 38.62 4.53
N GLU A 154 -16.49 37.82 5.01
CA GLU A 154 -15.07 38.22 5.08
C GLU A 154 -14.16 37.23 4.34
N THR A 155 -14.29 35.93 4.60
CA THR A 155 -13.45 34.92 3.96
C THR A 155 -13.80 34.77 2.48
N LYS A 156 -12.79 34.81 1.62
CA LYS A 156 -12.91 34.60 0.17
C LYS A 156 -12.57 33.16 -0.18
N ASN A 157 -13.44 32.51 -0.93
CA ASN A 157 -13.22 31.17 -1.46
C ASN A 157 -12.34 31.20 -2.71
N ARG A 158 -11.88 30.01 -3.15
CA ARG A 158 -11.17 29.85 -4.43
C ARG A 158 -12.04 30.43 -5.55
N GLY A 159 -11.52 31.47 -6.23
CA GLY A 159 -12.28 32.25 -7.22
C GLY A 159 -12.82 33.61 -6.72
N GLY A 160 -12.39 34.09 -5.55
CA GLY A 160 -12.65 35.46 -5.08
C GLY A 160 -14.06 35.73 -4.55
N LYS A 161 -14.96 34.74 -4.59
CA LYS A 161 -16.32 34.84 -4.07
C LYS A 161 -16.30 34.88 -2.54
N VAL A 162 -17.06 35.82 -1.96
CA VAL A 162 -17.16 36.00 -0.51
C VAL A 162 -18.08 34.93 0.09
N CYS A 163 -17.63 34.30 1.19
CA CYS A 163 -18.42 33.32 1.95
C CYS A 163 -19.68 33.97 2.54
N LYS A 164 -20.88 33.50 2.18
CA LYS A 164 -22.16 34.08 2.63
C LYS A 164 -22.86 33.29 3.74
N LYS A 165 -22.55 32.01 3.90
CA LYS A 165 -23.14 31.11 4.89
C LYS A 165 -22.07 30.12 5.35
N ILE A 166 -21.96 29.94 6.65
CA ILE A 166 -21.13 28.92 7.28
C ILE A 166 -22.08 27.89 7.88
N ILE A 167 -21.88 26.62 7.57
CA ILE A 167 -22.63 25.52 8.15
C ILE A 167 -21.62 24.71 8.96
N GLY A 168 -21.71 24.80 10.28
CA GLY A 168 -20.94 23.96 11.19
C GLY A 168 -21.75 22.71 11.48
N TYR A 169 -21.20 21.54 11.17
CA TYR A 169 -21.73 20.28 11.70
C TYR A 169 -21.01 20.02 13.01
N ASP A 170 -21.78 19.90 14.11
CA ASP A 170 -21.23 19.43 15.38
C ASP A 170 -20.85 17.95 15.21
N ALA A 171 -19.55 17.73 15.04
CA ALA A 171 -19.01 16.40 14.90
C ALA A 171 -18.96 15.64 16.22
N LYS A 172 -19.46 16.15 17.37
CA LYS A 172 -19.49 15.39 18.63
C LYS A 172 -20.11 14.00 18.48
N ALA A 173 -21.14 13.85 17.65
CA ALA A 173 -21.73 12.55 17.33
C ALA A 173 -20.75 11.56 16.66
N LEU A 174 -19.74 12.07 15.92
CA LEU A 174 -18.65 11.28 15.36
C LEU A 174 -17.57 10.90 16.40
N TYR A 175 -17.52 11.58 17.55
CA TYR A 175 -16.52 11.37 18.61
C TYR A 175 -17.08 10.69 19.86
N LEU A 176 -18.40 10.54 20.01
CA LEU A 176 -19.06 9.92 21.16
C LEU A 176 -18.54 8.49 21.44
N TRP A 177 -18.14 7.74 20.41
CA TRP A 177 -17.47 6.44 20.56
C TRP A 177 -16.01 6.56 21.06
N ALA A 178 -15.29 7.60 20.66
CA ALA A 178 -13.90 7.84 21.06
C ALA A 178 -13.79 8.30 22.53
N ASP A 179 -14.78 9.05 23.02
CA ASP A 179 -14.84 9.44 24.44
C ASP A 179 -15.20 8.24 25.34
N ALA A 180 -16.04 7.31 24.86
CA ALA A 180 -16.42 6.10 25.60
C ALA A 180 -15.28 5.06 25.72
N MET A 181 -14.29 5.05 24.81
CA MET A 181 -13.13 4.16 24.92
C MET A 181 -12.09 4.65 25.93
N ARG A 182 -11.99 5.96 26.20
CA ARG A 182 -11.06 6.49 27.20
C ARG A 182 -11.47 6.22 28.65
N SER A 183 -12.74 5.95 28.89
CA SER A 183 -13.27 5.63 30.22
C SER A 183 -13.20 4.14 30.57
N ILE A 184 -12.82 3.27 29.64
CA ILE A 184 -12.68 1.82 29.89
C ILE A 184 -11.26 1.45 30.33
N ASP A 185 -10.24 2.26 30.02
CA ASP A 185 -8.83 2.01 30.40
C ASP A 185 -8.43 2.59 31.78
N TYR A 186 -9.40 3.01 32.60
CA TYR A 186 -9.18 3.49 33.97
C TYR A 186 -10.04 2.73 35.00
N ASN A 187 -9.95 1.40 35.01
CA ASN A 187 -10.26 0.55 36.17
C ASN A 187 -9.31 -0.64 36.22
#